data_AF-A0A315DWI3-F1
#
_entry.id   AF-A0A315DWI3-F1
#
_cell.length_a   1.000
_cell.length_b   1.000
_cell.length_c   1.000
_cell.angle_alpha   90.00
_cell.angle_beta   90.00
_cell.angle_gamma   90.00
#
_symmetry.space_group_name_H-M   'P 1'
#
loop_
_entity.id
_entity.type
_entity.pdbx_description
1 polymer ?
#
loop_
_entity_poly.entity_id
_entity_poly.type
_entity_poly.pdbx_seq_one_letter_code
_entity_poly.pdbx_strand_id
1 'polypeptide(L)'
;MFTMTSLIRFVLLCLMAGSALAQSSLPPCQGDVSRWTNCFGTRNFAGGQYVGEFKDGNFSGQGAFTYKNGDKFVGEWKENNVDGWGTYSYANGDKYVGEYKNYRMNGIGNFTFSNGNRYVGNWKEARRDGDGIEYRFDGTVVSSGNWSDGNLVNSFALDTSRFPFNPPVQTVRPSSAETDRLTADAQASRQRQQELEQRLVATAAEAEVAKRRQQELEAQLAAAQSASQTASRPTISKNERRVALVIGNAAYKSAPLTNPGNDASDVAATLRSMGFETILVRDATLAQMRGATREFADAASSSEVALIFYAGHGIEAKGRNYVIPVNADIKHEYELEEQAYDASRWLEMLEGLQTRSRQRVNIVILDACRNNEFARSWRSSSQGLARMDAPTGTFVAFSTAPGRVALDGAKGQRNSPFTKNLLRAIQKPDVPIELMFKEVRRLVVEETKSAQVPWENSSLVGDFVFRRTK
;
A
#
# COMPACT_ATOMS: atom_id res chain seq x y z
N MET A 1 -5.97 10.66 -44.87
CA MET A 1 -7.28 10.41 -44.25
C MET A 1 -7.02 9.60 -42.98
N PHE A 2 -6.89 10.27 -41.83
CA PHE A 2 -6.52 9.62 -40.56
C PHE A 2 -7.73 8.90 -39.97
N THR A 3 -7.56 7.68 -39.48
CA THR A 3 -8.61 6.93 -38.81
C THR A 3 -8.81 7.48 -37.38
N MET A 4 -10.05 7.64 -36.92
CA MET A 4 -10.40 8.12 -35.57
C MET A 4 -9.68 7.36 -34.44
N THR A 5 -9.21 6.14 -34.70
CA THR A 5 -8.49 5.28 -33.76
C THR A 5 -7.12 5.83 -33.33
N SER A 6 -6.40 6.56 -34.18
CA SER A 6 -5.10 7.17 -33.80
C SER A 6 -5.25 8.40 -32.90
N LEU A 7 -6.36 9.15 -33.04
CA LEU A 7 -6.63 10.35 -32.24
C LEU A 7 -6.98 10.01 -30.78
N ILE A 8 -7.72 8.91 -30.56
CA ILE A 8 -8.17 8.45 -29.24
C ILE A 8 -7.00 7.91 -28.40
N ARG A 9 -6.03 7.21 -29.02
CA ARG A 9 -4.83 6.70 -28.32
C ARG A 9 -3.92 7.84 -27.82
N PHE A 10 -3.80 8.93 -28.56
CA PHE A 10 -2.94 10.06 -28.19
C PHE A 10 -3.47 10.88 -27.01
N VAL A 11 -4.79 11.15 -26.97
CA VAL A 11 -5.43 11.86 -25.83
C VAL A 11 -5.30 11.03 -24.54
N LEU A 12 -5.41 9.70 -24.63
CA LEU A 12 -5.12 8.82 -23.51
C LEU A 12 -3.63 8.90 -23.10
N LEU A 13 -2.66 8.81 -24.02
CA LEU A 13 -1.23 8.83 -23.64
C LEU A 13 -0.76 10.17 -23.04
N CYS A 14 -1.31 11.32 -23.47
CA CYS A 14 -0.99 12.61 -22.87
C CYS A 14 -1.51 12.77 -21.43
N LEU A 15 -2.65 12.16 -21.09
CA LEU A 15 -3.22 12.15 -19.74
C LEU A 15 -2.56 11.13 -18.80
N MET A 16 -1.90 10.11 -19.34
CA MET A 16 -1.30 9.00 -18.59
C MET A 16 0.17 9.26 -18.19
N ALA A 17 0.70 10.47 -18.43
CA ALA A 17 2.07 10.83 -18.08
C ALA A 17 2.35 10.85 -16.55
N GLY A 18 1.29 10.85 -15.72
CA GLY A 18 1.42 10.85 -14.26
C GLY A 18 1.30 9.48 -13.59
N SER A 19 0.56 8.53 -14.17
CA SER A 19 0.42 7.16 -13.63
C SER A 19 -0.52 6.36 -14.52
N ALA A 20 0.02 5.61 -15.49
CA ALA A 20 -0.61 4.37 -15.94
C ALA A 20 0.35 3.54 -16.79
N LEU A 21 0.81 2.44 -16.21
CA LEU A 21 0.69 1.20 -16.98
C LEU A 21 -0.79 0.86 -16.86
N ALA A 22 -1.54 1.02 -17.96
CA ALA A 22 -2.89 0.47 -18.03
C ALA A 22 -2.82 -1.00 -17.58
N GLN A 23 -3.75 -1.44 -16.73
CA GLN A 23 -3.84 -2.84 -16.31
C GLN A 23 -3.94 -3.70 -17.58
N SER A 24 -2.83 -4.29 -18.00
CA SER A 24 -2.82 -5.23 -19.12
C SER A 24 -3.74 -6.39 -18.75
N SER A 25 -4.60 -6.80 -19.68
CA SER A 25 -5.48 -7.97 -19.51
C SER A 25 -4.71 -9.29 -19.56
N LEU A 26 -3.39 -9.25 -19.76
CA LEU A 26 -2.54 -10.43 -19.82
C LEU A 26 -2.27 -10.98 -18.41
N PRO A 27 -2.15 -12.32 -18.27
CA PRO A 27 -1.78 -12.93 -17.01
C PRO A 27 -0.37 -12.50 -16.57
N PRO A 28 -0.04 -12.56 -15.27
CA PRO A 28 1.29 -12.25 -14.79
C PRO A 28 2.33 -13.25 -15.33
N CYS A 29 3.53 -12.77 -15.65
CA CYS A 29 4.62 -13.65 -16.07
C CYS A 29 5.07 -14.58 -14.93
N GLN A 30 5.17 -15.89 -15.21
CA GLN A 30 5.53 -16.92 -14.23
C GLN A 30 6.67 -17.80 -14.75
N GLY A 31 7.53 -18.26 -13.82
CA GLY A 31 8.64 -19.15 -14.13
C GLY A 31 9.74 -18.48 -14.97
N ASP A 32 10.50 -19.31 -15.67
CA ASP A 32 11.64 -18.88 -16.50
C ASP A 32 11.21 -17.99 -17.67
N VAL A 33 12.03 -17.00 -18.03
CA VAL A 33 11.79 -16.03 -19.11
C VAL A 33 11.58 -16.71 -20.46
N SER A 34 12.20 -17.86 -20.69
CA SER A 34 11.99 -18.68 -21.90
C SER A 34 10.55 -19.18 -22.06
N ARG A 35 9.74 -19.14 -21.00
CA ARG A 35 8.32 -19.53 -20.99
C ARG A 35 7.36 -18.36 -21.11
N TRP A 36 7.86 -17.12 -21.17
CA TRP A 36 7.04 -15.92 -21.19
C TRP A 36 6.53 -15.63 -22.60
N THR A 37 5.44 -16.28 -22.99
CA THR A 37 4.92 -16.20 -24.37
C THR A 37 3.74 -15.26 -24.55
N ASN A 38 3.01 -14.91 -23.49
CA ASN A 38 1.89 -13.96 -23.53
C ASN A 38 1.51 -13.50 -22.12
N CYS A 39 2.31 -12.63 -21.52
CA CYS A 39 2.14 -12.23 -20.12
C CYS A 39 2.55 -10.79 -19.87
N PHE A 40 2.13 -10.22 -18.73
CA PHE A 40 2.57 -8.91 -18.26
C PHE A 40 3.48 -9.07 -17.04
N GLY A 41 4.61 -8.37 -17.01
CA GLY A 41 5.56 -8.54 -15.92
C GLY A 41 6.68 -7.51 -15.86
N THR A 42 7.58 -7.70 -14.91
CA THR A 42 8.73 -6.84 -14.65
C THR A 42 10.02 -7.61 -14.84
N ARG A 43 10.99 -7.05 -15.56
CA ARG A 43 12.33 -7.62 -15.73
C ARG A 43 13.42 -6.57 -15.57
N ASN A 44 14.41 -6.89 -14.75
CA ASN A 44 15.59 -6.05 -14.53
C ASN A 44 16.70 -6.44 -15.51
N PHE A 45 17.38 -5.44 -16.06
CA PHE A 45 18.50 -5.56 -16.99
C PHE A 45 19.69 -4.75 -16.51
N ALA A 46 20.88 -5.04 -17.06
CA ALA A 46 22.06 -4.26 -16.77
C ALA A 46 21.90 -2.77 -17.14
N GLY A 47 21.04 -2.43 -18.11
CA GLY A 47 20.79 -1.05 -18.56
C GLY A 47 19.57 -0.36 -17.94
N GLY A 48 18.73 -1.06 -17.17
CA GLY A 48 17.48 -0.50 -16.65
C GLY A 48 16.45 -1.55 -16.25
N GLN A 49 15.20 -1.14 -16.07
CA GLN A 49 14.07 -2.01 -15.75
C GLN A 49 12.97 -1.85 -16.81
N TYR A 50 12.45 -2.98 -17.29
CA TYR A 50 11.26 -3.02 -18.13
C TYR A 50 10.06 -3.51 -17.33
N VAL A 51 8.91 -2.85 -17.51
CA VAL A 51 7.61 -3.28 -17.03
C VAL A 51 6.62 -3.21 -18.19
N GLY A 52 6.07 -4.35 -18.60
CA GLY A 52 5.21 -4.39 -19.77
C GLY A 52 4.86 -5.81 -20.23
N GLU A 53 4.36 -5.90 -21.45
CA GLU A 53 3.93 -7.16 -22.05
C GLU A 53 5.11 -7.92 -22.66
N PHE A 54 5.11 -9.23 -22.47
CA PHE A 54 6.10 -10.16 -22.98
C PHE A 54 5.47 -11.17 -23.92
N LYS A 55 6.15 -11.37 -25.06
CA LYS A 55 5.86 -12.40 -26.05
C LYS A 55 7.14 -13.08 -26.48
N ASP A 56 7.16 -14.39 -26.38
CA ASP A 56 8.30 -15.27 -26.65
C ASP A 56 9.62 -14.80 -25.99
N GLY A 57 9.52 -14.35 -24.73
CA GLY A 57 10.62 -13.83 -23.92
C GLY A 57 11.07 -12.40 -24.25
N ASN A 58 10.47 -11.77 -25.27
CA ASN A 58 10.80 -10.44 -25.77
C ASN A 58 9.78 -9.38 -25.32
N PHE A 59 10.20 -8.12 -25.25
CA PHE A 59 9.28 -7.01 -25.05
C PHE A 59 8.32 -6.92 -26.24
N SER A 60 7.04 -6.71 -25.94
CA SER A 60 5.98 -6.64 -26.92
C SER A 60 4.87 -5.72 -26.43
N GLY A 61 3.97 -5.32 -27.32
CA GLY A 61 2.75 -4.59 -26.94
C GLY A 61 3.06 -3.29 -26.23
N GLN A 62 2.38 -3.02 -25.12
CA GLN A 62 2.60 -1.81 -24.31
C GLN A 62 3.60 -2.06 -23.19
N GLY A 63 4.52 -1.11 -22.99
CA GLY A 63 5.47 -1.23 -21.89
C GLY A 63 6.26 0.04 -21.58
N ALA A 64 6.89 0.04 -20.42
CA ALA A 64 7.74 1.11 -19.93
C ALA A 64 9.15 0.58 -19.64
N PHE A 65 10.17 1.27 -20.15
CA PHE A 65 11.57 1.03 -19.82
C PHE A 65 12.13 2.23 -19.07
N THR A 66 12.63 2.00 -17.87
CA THR A 66 13.35 3.00 -17.06
C THR A 66 14.83 2.70 -17.14
N TYR A 67 15.59 3.60 -17.77
CA TYR A 67 17.03 3.46 -17.97
C TYR A 67 17.79 3.86 -16.71
N LYS A 68 18.97 3.28 -16.51
CA LYS A 68 19.82 3.60 -15.34
C LYS A 68 20.27 5.07 -15.28
N ASN A 69 20.35 5.74 -16.42
CA ASN A 69 20.69 7.16 -16.50
C ASN A 69 19.51 8.08 -16.11
N GLY A 70 18.35 7.52 -15.78
CA GLY A 70 17.14 8.26 -15.42
C GLY A 70 16.20 8.52 -16.59
N ASP A 71 16.60 8.21 -17.83
CA ASP A 71 15.71 8.30 -18.98
C ASP A 71 14.57 7.29 -18.84
N LYS A 72 13.43 7.57 -19.48
CA LYS A 72 12.27 6.69 -19.46
C LYS A 72 11.57 6.68 -20.81
N PHE A 73 11.32 5.48 -21.32
CA PHE A 73 10.44 5.28 -22.47
C PHE A 73 9.14 4.61 -22.03
N VAL A 74 8.00 5.06 -22.54
CA VAL A 74 6.68 4.43 -22.37
C VAL A 74 5.99 4.40 -23.73
N GLY A 75 5.63 3.22 -24.24
CA GLY A 75 5.00 3.12 -25.55
C GLY A 75 4.92 1.69 -26.09
N GLU A 76 4.82 1.61 -27.41
CA GLU A 76 4.71 0.37 -28.18
C GLU A 76 6.06 -0.33 -28.38
N TRP A 77 6.08 -1.64 -28.14
CA TRP A 77 7.22 -2.54 -28.27
C TRP A 77 6.91 -3.70 -29.21
N LYS A 78 7.92 -4.10 -29.98
CA LYS A 78 7.84 -5.24 -30.89
C LYS A 78 9.18 -5.94 -30.94
N GLU A 79 9.24 -7.18 -30.45
CA GLU A 79 10.43 -8.02 -30.48
C GLU A 79 11.66 -7.32 -29.86
N ASN A 80 11.46 -6.79 -28.65
CA ASN A 80 12.41 -5.92 -27.93
C ASN A 80 12.61 -4.52 -28.53
N ASN A 81 12.18 -4.24 -29.76
CA ASN A 81 12.36 -2.94 -30.40
C ASN A 81 11.24 -1.96 -30.07
N VAL A 82 11.59 -0.67 -30.03
CA VAL A 82 10.61 0.41 -29.99
C VAL A 82 10.17 0.73 -31.42
N ASP A 83 8.91 0.43 -31.73
CA ASP A 83 8.30 0.63 -33.04
C ASP A 83 6.80 0.93 -32.84
N GLY A 84 6.35 2.10 -33.29
CA GLY A 84 5.02 2.63 -33.01
C GLY A 84 5.03 3.89 -32.15
N TRP A 85 3.94 4.16 -31.43
CA TRP A 85 3.79 5.39 -30.64
C TRP A 85 4.42 5.27 -29.25
N GLY A 86 5.05 6.36 -28.80
CA GLY A 86 5.61 6.39 -27.46
C GLY A 86 5.97 7.78 -26.94
N THR A 87 6.34 7.80 -25.67
CA THR A 87 6.86 8.96 -24.95
C THR A 87 8.25 8.62 -24.41
N TYR A 88 9.23 9.44 -24.76
CA TYR A 88 10.55 9.40 -24.16
C TYR A 88 10.74 10.63 -23.28
N SER A 89 11.03 10.41 -22.00
CA SER A 89 11.34 11.43 -21.03
C SER A 89 12.82 11.32 -20.70
N TYR A 90 13.56 12.38 -20.97
CA TYR A 90 14.99 12.43 -20.71
C TYR A 90 15.23 12.89 -19.28
N ALA A 91 16.30 12.39 -18.66
CA ALA A 91 16.70 12.77 -17.31
C ALA A 91 17.04 14.27 -17.20
N ASN A 92 17.45 14.90 -18.31
CA ASN A 92 17.71 16.34 -18.39
C ASN A 92 16.43 17.19 -18.42
N GLY A 93 15.24 16.57 -18.46
CA GLY A 93 13.94 17.25 -18.51
C GLY A 93 13.37 17.45 -19.92
N ASP A 94 14.11 17.10 -20.98
CA ASP A 94 13.57 17.07 -22.33
C ASP A 94 12.53 15.94 -22.47
N LYS A 95 11.63 16.06 -23.43
CA LYS A 95 10.57 15.07 -23.66
C LYS A 95 10.19 14.99 -25.12
N TYR A 96 10.07 13.78 -25.66
CA TYR A 96 9.46 13.53 -26.95
C TYR A 96 8.19 12.71 -26.80
N VAL A 97 7.14 13.09 -27.54
CA VAL A 97 5.92 12.30 -27.70
C VAL A 97 5.63 12.20 -29.19
N GLY A 98 5.62 10.99 -29.73
CA GLY A 98 5.41 10.80 -31.16
C GLY A 98 5.66 9.38 -31.63
N GLU A 99 5.77 9.23 -32.94
CA GLU A 99 6.08 7.95 -33.56
C GLU A 99 7.57 7.61 -33.45
N TYR A 100 7.84 6.32 -33.39
CA TYR A 100 9.16 5.71 -33.35
C TYR A 100 9.26 4.59 -34.36
N LYS A 101 10.46 4.43 -34.90
CA LYS A 101 10.85 3.28 -35.71
C LYS A 101 12.28 2.89 -35.35
N ASN A 102 12.50 1.62 -35.00
CA ASN A 102 13.83 1.11 -34.60
C ASN A 102 14.53 2.01 -33.56
N TYR A 103 13.81 2.39 -32.49
CA TYR A 103 14.26 3.29 -31.41
C TYR A 103 14.55 4.74 -31.80
N ARG A 104 14.26 5.16 -33.03
CA ARG A 104 14.48 6.54 -33.48
C ARG A 104 13.15 7.25 -33.67
N MET A 105 13.11 8.54 -33.33
CA MET A 105 11.96 9.38 -33.62
C MET A 105 11.73 9.39 -35.12
N ASN A 106 10.51 9.10 -35.52
CA ASN A 106 10.09 9.02 -36.91
C ASN A 106 8.64 9.56 -36.99
N GLY A 107 8.14 9.84 -38.19
CA GLY A 107 6.76 10.29 -38.35
C GLY A 107 6.46 11.60 -37.63
N ILE A 108 5.23 11.77 -37.12
CA ILE A 108 4.82 13.02 -36.46
C ILE A 108 5.14 12.96 -34.96
N GLY A 109 5.71 14.05 -34.43
CA GLY A 109 6.06 14.12 -33.01
C GLY A 109 6.18 15.53 -32.46
N ASN A 110 6.06 15.63 -31.15
CA ASN A 110 6.26 16.83 -30.34
C ASN A 110 7.48 16.62 -29.43
N PHE A 111 8.52 17.40 -29.66
CA PHE A 111 9.68 17.47 -28.77
C PHE A 111 9.60 18.75 -27.94
N THR A 112 9.56 18.59 -26.62
CA THR A 112 9.62 19.69 -25.64
C THR A 112 10.99 19.68 -24.97
N PHE A 113 11.69 20.79 -25.08
CA PHE A 113 12.95 21.00 -24.39
C PHE A 113 12.69 21.34 -22.92
N SER A 114 13.65 21.03 -22.06
CA SER A 114 13.66 21.35 -20.63
C SER A 114 13.47 22.85 -20.33
N ASN A 115 13.82 23.74 -21.26
CA ASN A 115 13.56 25.17 -21.17
C ASN A 115 12.13 25.59 -21.56
N GLY A 116 11.26 24.64 -21.91
CA GLY A 116 9.88 24.84 -22.32
C GLY A 116 9.67 25.13 -23.81
N ASN A 117 10.72 25.41 -24.58
CA ASN A 117 10.60 25.50 -26.04
C ASN A 117 10.14 24.14 -26.60
N ARG A 118 9.50 24.14 -27.77
CA ARG A 118 9.06 22.88 -28.38
C ARG A 118 9.05 22.94 -29.90
N TYR A 119 9.22 21.77 -30.51
CA TYR A 119 9.03 21.55 -31.93
C TYR A 119 7.91 20.54 -32.13
N VAL A 120 6.94 20.87 -32.98
CA VAL A 120 5.87 19.96 -33.41
C VAL A 120 5.97 19.81 -34.91
N GLY A 121 6.23 18.59 -35.38
CA GLY A 121 6.39 18.36 -36.81
C GLY A 121 6.79 16.94 -37.16
N ASN A 122 7.22 16.78 -38.40
CA ASN A 122 7.71 15.52 -38.91
C ASN A 122 9.17 15.27 -38.50
N TRP A 123 9.47 14.00 -38.30
CA TRP A 123 10.75 13.46 -37.85
C TRP A 123 11.16 12.29 -38.73
N LYS A 124 12.47 12.17 -38.97
CA LYS A 124 13.09 11.04 -39.65
C LYS A 124 14.44 10.75 -39.01
N GLU A 125 14.63 9.52 -38.55
CA GLU A 125 15.88 9.07 -37.93
C GLU A 125 16.39 10.01 -36.82
N ALA A 126 15.48 10.50 -35.97
CA ALA A 126 15.73 11.46 -34.89
C ALA A 126 16.11 12.89 -35.31
N ARG A 127 15.84 13.29 -36.55
CA ARG A 127 16.02 14.66 -37.04
C ARG A 127 14.70 15.25 -37.53
N ARG A 128 14.56 16.58 -37.42
CA ARG A 128 13.42 17.33 -37.99
C ARG A 128 13.47 17.21 -39.51
N ASP A 129 12.44 16.62 -40.11
CA ASP A 129 12.42 16.32 -41.54
C ASP A 129 10.97 16.30 -42.03
N GLY A 130 10.60 17.23 -42.91
CA GLY A 130 9.24 17.52 -43.32
C GLY A 130 8.64 18.76 -42.64
N ASP A 131 7.33 18.93 -42.71
CA ASP A 131 6.66 20.12 -42.17
C ASP A 131 6.73 20.15 -40.64
N GLY A 132 6.98 21.33 -40.06
CA GLY A 132 7.03 21.52 -38.61
C GLY A 132 6.99 22.98 -38.15
N ILE A 133 6.62 23.17 -36.89
CA ILE A 133 6.49 24.46 -36.22
C ILE A 133 7.30 24.42 -34.92
N GLU A 134 8.11 25.44 -34.72
CA GLU A 134 8.88 25.67 -33.49
C GLU A 134 8.20 26.76 -32.66
N TYR A 135 8.11 26.51 -31.36
CA TYR A 135 7.53 27.40 -30.38
C TYR A 135 8.55 27.72 -29.29
N ARG A 136 8.55 28.96 -28.83
CA ARG A 136 9.18 29.36 -27.58
C ARG A 136 8.32 28.89 -26.40
N PHE A 137 8.91 28.82 -25.20
CA PHE A 137 8.24 28.40 -23.96
C PHE A 137 6.93 29.14 -23.64
N ASP A 138 6.77 30.38 -24.11
CA ASP A 138 5.56 31.19 -23.94
C ASP A 138 4.47 30.89 -24.99
N GLY A 139 4.72 29.95 -25.90
CA GLY A 139 3.82 29.59 -26.98
C GLY A 139 3.98 30.43 -28.25
N THR A 140 4.90 31.40 -28.27
CA THR A 140 5.20 32.19 -29.48
C THR A 140 5.78 31.29 -30.56
N VAL A 141 5.20 31.32 -31.76
CA VAL A 141 5.78 30.64 -32.92
C VAL A 141 7.07 31.33 -33.32
N VAL A 142 8.17 30.58 -33.31
CA VAL A 142 9.51 31.06 -33.68
C VAL A 142 9.78 30.79 -35.16
N SER A 143 9.36 29.63 -35.64
CA SER A 143 9.51 29.25 -37.05
C SER A 143 8.39 28.28 -37.45
N SER A 144 7.98 28.33 -38.72
CA SER A 144 6.98 27.44 -39.31
C SER A 144 7.37 27.17 -40.74
N GLY A 145 7.54 25.90 -41.11
CA GLY A 145 8.06 25.58 -42.43
C GLY A 145 8.39 24.11 -42.64
N ASN A 146 9.02 23.82 -43.77
CA ASN A 146 9.55 22.52 -44.12
C ASN A 146 11.02 22.43 -43.64
N TRP A 147 11.34 21.28 -43.03
CA TRP A 147 12.65 20.96 -42.46
C TRP A 147 13.31 19.84 -43.25
N SER A 148 14.63 19.87 -43.36
CA SER A 148 15.41 18.75 -43.88
C SER A 148 16.68 18.60 -43.06
N ASP A 149 16.92 17.39 -42.58
CA ASP A 149 18.09 17.04 -41.76
C ASP A 149 18.31 17.95 -40.54
N GLY A 150 17.22 18.41 -39.92
CA GLY A 150 17.27 19.30 -38.76
C GLY A 150 17.29 20.79 -39.07
N ASN A 151 17.38 21.19 -40.34
CA ASN A 151 17.46 22.58 -40.79
C ASN A 151 16.17 23.04 -41.47
N LEU A 152 15.75 24.28 -41.22
CA LEU A 152 14.60 24.88 -41.88
C LEU A 152 14.99 25.23 -43.33
N VAL A 153 14.34 24.59 -44.31
CA VAL A 153 14.65 24.77 -45.75
C VAL A 153 13.66 25.70 -46.46
N ASN A 154 12.42 25.81 -45.96
CA ASN A 154 11.43 26.73 -46.50
C ASN A 154 10.41 27.14 -45.42
N SER A 155 10.12 28.43 -45.28
CA SER A 155 9.12 28.95 -44.34
C SER A 155 7.75 29.09 -45.00
N PHE A 156 6.66 28.76 -44.29
CA PHE A 156 5.30 29.02 -44.76
C PHE A 156 4.42 29.61 -43.65
N ALA A 157 3.31 30.25 -44.06
CA ALA A 157 2.34 30.84 -43.14
C ALA A 157 1.82 29.80 -42.13
N LEU A 158 1.69 30.19 -40.87
CA LEU A 158 1.30 29.29 -39.78
C LEU A 158 -0.01 28.56 -40.11
N ASP A 159 0.10 27.24 -40.24
CA ASP A 159 -1.04 26.37 -40.48
C ASP A 159 -0.99 25.21 -39.48
N THR A 160 -1.57 25.46 -38.31
CA THR A 160 -1.63 24.46 -37.23
C THR A 160 -2.57 23.29 -37.57
N SER A 161 -3.40 23.40 -38.62
CA SER A 161 -4.30 22.31 -39.04
C SER A 161 -3.54 21.10 -39.59
N ARG A 162 -2.30 21.30 -40.05
CA ARG A 162 -1.38 20.24 -40.49
C ARG A 162 -0.91 19.35 -39.34
N PHE A 163 -1.05 19.82 -38.11
CA PHE A 163 -0.60 19.14 -36.90
C PHE A 163 -1.79 18.98 -35.94
N PRO A 164 -2.58 17.89 -36.07
CA PRO A 164 -3.79 17.66 -35.26
C PRO A 164 -3.52 17.47 -33.75
N PHE A 165 -2.27 17.66 -33.32
CA PHE A 165 -1.75 17.43 -31.97
C PHE A 165 -1.08 18.67 -31.37
N ASN A 166 -1.44 19.88 -31.82
CA ASN A 166 -0.97 21.13 -31.23
C ASN A 166 -1.90 21.55 -30.06
N PRO A 167 -1.60 21.21 -28.78
CA PRO A 167 -2.44 21.68 -27.69
C PRO A 167 -2.44 23.22 -27.68
N PRO A 168 -3.59 23.88 -27.42
CA PRO A 168 -3.63 25.32 -27.29
C PRO A 168 -2.69 25.76 -26.16
N VAL A 169 -1.93 26.83 -26.42
CA VAL A 169 -1.23 27.58 -25.37
C VAL A 169 -2.31 28.06 -24.40
N GLN A 170 -2.20 27.74 -23.11
CA GLN A 170 -3.02 28.42 -22.10
C GLN A 170 -2.55 29.88 -22.06
N THR A 171 -3.16 30.73 -22.88
CA THR A 171 -2.86 32.17 -23.00
C THR A 171 -3.54 32.98 -21.90
N VAL A 172 -3.39 32.57 -20.64
CA VAL A 172 -3.65 33.47 -19.51
C VAL A 172 -2.32 33.65 -18.81
N ARG A 173 -1.74 34.85 -18.88
CA ARG A 173 -0.67 35.23 -17.94
C ARG A 173 -1.25 35.00 -16.55
N PRO A 174 -0.72 34.05 -15.75
CA PRO A 174 -1.18 33.88 -14.39
C PRO A 174 -0.90 35.20 -13.68
N SER A 175 -1.89 35.73 -12.95
CA SER A 175 -1.63 36.88 -12.07
C SER A 175 -0.47 36.53 -11.11
N SER A 176 0.19 37.51 -10.49
CA SER A 176 1.25 37.21 -9.51
C SER A 176 0.78 36.20 -8.45
N ALA A 177 -0.47 36.32 -8.00
CA ALA A 177 -1.11 35.40 -7.08
C ALA A 177 -1.32 33.97 -7.64
N GLU A 178 -1.51 33.84 -8.94
CA GLU A 178 -1.69 32.56 -9.63
C GLU A 178 -0.33 31.92 -9.96
N THR A 179 0.68 32.75 -10.25
CA THR A 179 2.08 32.32 -10.37
C THR A 179 2.58 31.79 -9.04
N ASP A 180 2.30 32.50 -7.94
CA ASP A 180 2.62 32.09 -6.57
C ASP A 180 1.91 30.77 -6.21
N ARG A 181 0.63 30.63 -6.57
CA ARG A 181 -0.13 29.38 -6.39
C ARG A 181 0.43 28.23 -7.23
N LEU A 182 0.77 28.46 -8.50
CA LEU A 182 1.36 27.43 -9.37
C LEU A 182 2.77 27.04 -8.91
N THR A 183 3.58 27.97 -8.39
CA THR A 183 4.85 27.63 -7.75
C THR A 183 4.66 26.88 -6.45
N ALA A 184 3.66 27.24 -5.64
CA ALA A 184 3.33 26.51 -4.42
C ALA A 184 2.81 25.09 -4.72
N ASP A 185 2.00 24.92 -5.76
CA ASP A 185 1.49 23.62 -6.22
C ASP A 185 2.60 22.78 -6.87
N ALA A 186 3.52 23.41 -7.60
CA ALA A 186 4.70 22.73 -8.16
C ALA A 186 5.74 22.37 -7.08
N GLN A 187 5.87 23.17 -6.03
CA GLN A 187 6.67 22.85 -4.84
C GLN A 187 6.01 21.74 -4.02
N ALA A 188 4.70 21.81 -3.79
CA ALA A 188 3.94 20.77 -3.10
C ALA A 188 3.94 19.46 -3.89
N SER A 189 3.91 19.52 -5.22
CA SER A 189 4.00 18.32 -6.07
C SER A 189 5.41 17.75 -6.10
N ARG A 190 6.46 18.59 -6.12
CA ARG A 190 7.86 18.16 -5.93
C ARG A 190 8.11 17.56 -4.55
N GLN A 191 7.55 18.16 -3.50
CA GLN A 191 7.62 17.62 -2.13
C GLN A 191 6.89 16.29 -2.02
N ARG A 192 5.66 16.18 -2.56
CA ARG A 192 4.95 14.90 -2.63
C ARG A 192 5.72 13.85 -3.40
N GLN A 193 6.38 14.23 -4.49
CA GLN A 193 7.19 13.31 -5.30
C GLN A 193 8.48 12.90 -4.56
N GLN A 194 9.14 13.83 -3.86
CA GLN A 194 10.27 13.53 -2.98
C GLN A 194 9.87 12.66 -1.78
N GLU A 195 8.70 12.89 -1.17
CA GLU A 195 8.15 12.06 -0.10
C GLU A 195 7.80 10.66 -0.62
N LEU A 196 7.25 10.55 -1.82
CA LEU A 196 6.98 9.27 -2.49
C LEU A 196 8.27 8.53 -2.83
N GLU A 197 9.30 9.23 -3.32
CA GLU A 197 10.63 8.65 -3.58
C GLU A 197 11.32 8.22 -2.30
N GLN A 198 11.28 9.03 -1.24
CA GLN A 198 11.79 8.67 0.08
C GLN A 198 11.03 7.50 0.68
N ARG A 199 9.70 7.44 0.49
CA ARG A 199 8.89 6.28 0.87
C ARG A 199 9.25 5.04 0.05
N LEU A 200 9.48 5.16 -1.25
CA LEU A 200 9.90 4.06 -2.12
C LEU A 200 11.29 3.54 -1.71
N VAL A 201 12.25 4.43 -1.44
CA VAL A 201 13.59 4.07 -0.93
C VAL A 201 13.48 3.45 0.46
N ALA A 202 12.65 3.98 1.35
CA ALA A 202 12.39 3.39 2.67
C ALA A 202 11.78 1.99 2.53
N THR A 203 10.78 1.81 1.66
CA THR A 203 10.18 0.47 1.42
C THR A 203 11.16 -0.50 0.77
N ALA A 204 12.08 -0.03 -0.08
CA ALA A 204 13.12 -0.86 -0.69
C ALA A 204 14.20 -1.24 0.33
N ALA A 205 14.58 -0.31 1.21
CA ALA A 205 15.48 -0.58 2.33
C ALA A 205 14.84 -1.53 3.35
N GLU A 206 13.55 -1.36 3.65
CA GLU A 206 12.76 -2.26 4.49
C GLU A 206 12.61 -3.64 3.85
N ALA A 207 12.45 -3.74 2.53
CA ALA A 207 12.41 -5.01 1.80
C ALA A 207 13.77 -5.73 1.85
N GLU A 208 14.88 -5.00 1.77
CA GLU A 208 16.23 -5.56 1.88
C GLU A 208 16.56 -5.98 3.32
N VAL A 209 16.13 -5.19 4.32
CA VAL A 209 16.20 -5.56 5.74
C VAL A 209 15.33 -6.79 6.03
N ALA A 210 14.12 -6.86 5.48
CA ALA A 210 13.25 -8.02 5.61
C ALA A 210 13.85 -9.28 4.96
N LYS A 211 14.53 -9.13 3.81
CA LYS A 211 15.22 -10.22 3.13
C LYS A 211 16.43 -10.73 3.92
N ARG A 212 17.25 -9.82 4.48
CA ARG A 212 18.35 -10.18 5.39
C ARG A 212 17.81 -10.83 6.66
N ARG A 213 16.72 -10.32 7.21
CA ARG A 213 16.07 -10.89 8.39
C ARG A 213 15.48 -12.27 8.12
N GLN A 214 14.97 -12.51 6.91
CA GLN A 214 14.51 -13.82 6.49
C GLN A 214 15.67 -14.82 6.40
N GLN A 215 16.83 -14.40 5.87
CA GLN A 215 18.03 -15.23 5.85
C GLN A 215 18.58 -15.49 7.26
N GLU A 216 18.55 -14.50 8.16
CA GLU A 216 18.90 -14.69 9.57
C GLU A 216 17.93 -15.63 10.27
N LEU A 217 16.63 -15.53 10.01
CA LEU A 217 15.60 -16.42 10.58
C LEU A 217 15.76 -17.85 10.06
N GLU A 218 16.11 -18.04 8.78
CA GLU A 218 16.41 -19.35 8.22
C GLU A 218 17.68 -19.96 8.86
N ALA A 219 18.71 -19.14 9.08
CA ALA A 219 19.92 -19.54 9.81
C ALA A 219 19.64 -19.85 11.29
N GLN A 220 18.79 -19.07 11.96
CA GLN A 220 18.35 -19.31 13.33
C GLN A 220 17.46 -20.54 13.44
N LEU A 221 16.62 -20.84 12.45
CA LEU A 221 15.84 -22.08 12.38
C LEU A 221 16.76 -23.29 12.23
N ALA A 222 17.78 -23.21 11.36
CA ALA A 222 18.77 -24.26 11.21
C ALA A 222 19.57 -24.47 12.52
N ALA A 223 19.92 -23.39 13.22
CA ALA A 223 20.59 -23.42 14.52
C ALA A 223 19.67 -23.94 15.65
N ALA A 224 18.38 -23.58 15.66
CA ALA A 224 17.41 -24.05 16.64
C ALA A 224 17.06 -25.53 16.45
N GLN A 225 17.00 -26.01 15.21
CA GLN A 225 16.84 -27.43 14.88
C GLN A 225 18.03 -28.28 15.34
N SER A 226 19.23 -27.70 15.38
CA SER A 226 20.44 -28.36 15.91
C SER A 226 20.59 -28.19 17.43
N ALA A 227 20.14 -27.08 18.02
CA ALA A 227 20.15 -26.85 19.47
C ALA A 227 19.01 -27.57 20.23
N SER A 228 17.92 -27.93 19.54
CA SER A 228 16.81 -28.70 20.12
C SER A 228 17.18 -30.14 20.50
N GLN A 229 18.39 -30.60 20.18
CA GLN A 229 18.92 -31.88 20.67
C GLN A 229 19.62 -31.78 22.04
N THR A 230 19.83 -30.58 22.60
CA THR A 230 20.60 -30.42 23.85
C THR A 230 20.09 -29.40 24.88
N ALA A 231 19.04 -28.61 24.61
CA ALA A 231 18.53 -27.66 25.60
C ALA A 231 17.43 -28.24 26.49
N SER A 232 17.68 -28.28 27.80
CA SER A 232 16.68 -28.58 28.84
C SER A 232 15.59 -27.50 28.86
N ARG A 233 14.34 -27.92 28.67
CA ARG A 233 13.13 -27.07 28.76
C ARG A 233 13.09 -26.34 30.11
N PRO A 234 12.80 -25.02 30.15
CA PRO A 234 12.53 -24.33 31.40
C PRO A 234 11.29 -24.95 32.06
N THR A 235 11.41 -25.21 33.35
CA THR A 235 10.39 -25.81 34.20
C THR A 235 9.21 -24.86 34.40
N ILE A 236 8.02 -25.38 34.17
CA ILE A 236 6.72 -24.70 34.15
C ILE A 236 6.31 -24.27 35.57
N SER A 237 5.99 -22.98 35.75
CA SER A 237 5.23 -22.53 36.92
C SER A 237 3.79 -23.05 36.82
N LYS A 238 3.37 -23.83 37.80
CA LYS A 238 2.00 -24.38 37.94
C LYS A 238 0.89 -23.32 38.11
N ASN A 239 1.21 -22.02 38.09
CA ASN A 239 0.32 -20.93 38.52
C ASN A 239 0.23 -19.72 37.54
N GLU A 240 0.49 -19.87 36.24
CA GLU A 240 0.32 -18.76 35.27
C GLU A 240 -1.15 -18.31 35.18
N ARG A 241 -1.50 -17.20 35.82
CA ARG A 241 -2.81 -16.56 35.72
C ARG A 241 -2.90 -15.77 34.41
N ARG A 242 -3.98 -15.99 33.67
CA ARG A 242 -4.23 -15.40 32.36
C ARG A 242 -5.55 -14.65 32.39
N VAL A 243 -5.56 -13.39 31.97
CA VAL A 243 -6.75 -12.53 31.95
C VAL A 243 -6.94 -11.96 30.55
N ALA A 244 -8.18 -11.92 30.07
CA ALA A 244 -8.52 -11.31 28.79
C ALA A 244 -9.71 -10.35 28.87
N LEU A 245 -9.59 -9.20 28.23
CA LEU A 245 -10.72 -8.33 27.87
C LEU A 245 -11.08 -8.59 26.41
N VAL A 246 -12.35 -8.90 26.14
CA VAL A 246 -12.84 -9.22 24.80
C VAL A 246 -14.04 -8.33 24.50
N ILE A 247 -13.92 -7.46 23.51
CA ILE A 247 -14.96 -6.50 23.12
C ILE A 247 -15.40 -6.78 21.68
N GLY A 248 -16.71 -6.88 21.46
CA GLY A 248 -17.30 -7.05 20.13
C GLY A 248 -18.44 -6.07 19.89
N ASN A 249 -18.21 -5.06 19.05
CA ASN A 249 -19.20 -4.03 18.75
C ASN A 249 -19.73 -4.19 17.33
N ALA A 250 -21.03 -4.45 17.21
CA ALA A 250 -21.73 -4.75 15.96
C ALA A 250 -22.97 -3.85 15.74
N ALA A 251 -23.71 -3.53 16.80
CA ALA A 251 -25.00 -2.84 16.76
C ALA A 251 -24.90 -1.30 16.61
N TYR A 252 -24.09 -0.81 15.68
CA TYR A 252 -24.00 0.63 15.39
C TYR A 252 -25.27 1.15 14.72
N LYS A 253 -25.66 2.38 15.05
CA LYS A 253 -26.86 3.02 14.48
C LYS A 253 -26.76 3.27 12.97
N SER A 254 -25.61 3.74 12.49
CA SER A 254 -25.42 4.19 11.09
C SER A 254 -24.72 3.16 10.19
N ALA A 255 -23.92 2.26 10.77
CA ALA A 255 -23.10 1.31 10.02
C ALA A 255 -22.99 -0.04 10.78
N PRO A 256 -24.10 -0.79 10.93
CA PRO A 256 -24.08 -2.04 11.68
C PRO A 256 -23.17 -3.08 11.02
N LEU A 257 -22.49 -3.88 11.85
CA LEU A 257 -21.63 -4.99 11.42
C LEU A 257 -22.28 -6.33 11.79
N THR A 258 -22.01 -7.37 11.00
CA THR A 258 -22.65 -8.69 11.19
C THR A 258 -21.89 -9.59 12.18
N ASN A 259 -20.55 -9.55 12.13
CA ASN A 259 -19.70 -10.56 12.76
C ASN A 259 -19.14 -10.21 14.15
N PRO A 260 -18.83 -8.95 14.52
CA PRO A 260 -18.05 -8.65 15.72
C PRO A 260 -18.58 -9.24 17.04
N GLY A 261 -19.92 -9.32 17.18
CA GLY A 261 -20.54 -9.96 18.34
C GLY A 261 -20.28 -11.47 18.42
N ASN A 262 -20.24 -12.16 17.27
CA ASN A 262 -19.86 -13.58 17.18
C ASN A 262 -18.36 -13.74 17.39
N ASP A 263 -17.56 -12.89 16.73
CA ASP A 263 -16.09 -12.90 16.84
C ASP A 263 -15.66 -12.84 18.31
N ALA A 264 -16.18 -11.85 19.05
CA ALA A 264 -15.89 -11.69 20.48
C ALA A 264 -16.40 -12.87 21.33
N SER A 265 -17.59 -13.41 21.03
CA SER A 265 -18.15 -14.53 21.79
C SER A 265 -17.32 -15.80 21.63
N ASP A 266 -16.93 -16.12 20.39
CA ASP A 266 -16.19 -17.33 20.04
C ASP A 266 -14.72 -17.23 20.53
N VAL A 267 -14.10 -16.03 20.45
CA VAL A 267 -12.77 -15.77 21.03
C VAL A 267 -12.79 -15.90 22.54
N ALA A 268 -13.76 -15.28 23.23
CA ALA A 268 -13.87 -15.38 24.69
C ALA A 268 -14.08 -16.82 25.16
N ALA A 269 -14.94 -17.59 24.49
CA ALA A 269 -15.16 -19.00 24.79
C ALA A 269 -13.89 -19.85 24.58
N THR A 270 -13.17 -19.60 23.49
CA THR A 270 -11.92 -20.30 23.19
C THR A 270 -10.85 -20.00 24.23
N LEU A 271 -10.65 -18.73 24.59
CA LEU A 271 -9.68 -18.32 25.62
C LEU A 271 -10.03 -18.89 27.00
N ARG A 272 -11.31 -18.94 27.38
CA ARG A 272 -11.75 -19.61 28.63
C ARG A 272 -11.34 -21.08 28.66
N SER A 273 -11.52 -21.80 27.54
CA SER A 273 -11.10 -23.21 27.46
C SER A 273 -9.57 -23.39 27.56
N MET A 274 -8.80 -22.31 27.42
CA MET A 274 -7.34 -22.24 27.55
C MET A 274 -6.87 -21.60 28.86
N GLY A 275 -7.77 -21.49 29.85
CA GLY A 275 -7.44 -21.04 31.20
C GLY A 275 -7.39 -19.52 31.38
N PHE A 276 -7.93 -18.74 30.44
CA PHE A 276 -8.11 -17.31 30.65
C PHE A 276 -9.38 -17.03 31.47
N GLU A 277 -9.26 -16.14 32.44
CA GLU A 277 -10.37 -15.38 32.99
C GLU A 277 -10.76 -14.31 31.96
N THR A 278 -12.00 -14.32 31.45
CA THR A 278 -12.39 -13.41 30.36
C THR A 278 -13.55 -12.49 30.71
N ILE A 279 -13.31 -11.19 30.54
CA ILE A 279 -14.30 -10.11 30.61
C ILE A 279 -14.80 -9.90 29.18
N LEU A 280 -16.01 -10.37 28.89
CA LEU A 280 -16.63 -10.25 27.56
C LEU A 280 -17.66 -9.11 27.59
N VAL A 281 -17.50 -8.13 26.70
CA VAL A 281 -18.46 -7.05 26.50
C VAL A 281 -18.88 -7.02 25.04
N ARG A 282 -20.19 -6.98 24.80
CA ARG A 282 -20.75 -6.86 23.45
C ARG A 282 -21.54 -5.57 23.32
N ASP A 283 -21.47 -4.98 22.13
CA ASP A 283 -22.19 -3.77 21.78
C ASP A 283 -22.02 -2.67 22.83
N ALA A 284 -20.77 -2.43 23.19
CA ALA A 284 -20.37 -1.59 24.29
C ALA A 284 -20.53 -0.10 23.94
N THR A 285 -21.14 0.64 24.86
CA THR A 285 -21.06 2.09 24.90
C THR A 285 -19.69 2.56 25.36
N LEU A 286 -19.35 3.83 25.13
CA LEU A 286 -18.06 4.39 25.55
C LEU A 286 -17.83 4.23 27.08
N ALA A 287 -18.89 4.43 27.86
CA ALA A 287 -18.86 4.27 29.31
C ALA A 287 -18.58 2.81 29.70
N GLN A 288 -19.21 1.85 29.03
CA GLN A 288 -18.97 0.42 29.25
C GLN A 288 -17.56 0.00 28.83
N MET A 289 -17.03 0.51 27.72
CA MET A 289 -15.64 0.24 27.32
C MET A 289 -14.62 0.76 28.34
N ARG A 290 -14.83 1.97 28.87
CA ARG A 290 -14.00 2.55 29.95
C ARG A 290 -14.13 1.74 31.24
N GLY A 291 -15.35 1.33 31.60
CA GLY A 291 -15.61 0.49 32.77
C GLY A 291 -14.90 -0.87 32.68
N ALA A 292 -15.08 -1.57 31.57
CA ALA A 292 -14.47 -2.87 31.32
C ALA A 292 -12.94 -2.80 31.22
N THR A 293 -12.39 -1.70 30.70
CA THR A 293 -10.93 -1.50 30.72
C THR A 293 -10.40 -1.35 32.14
N ARG A 294 -11.11 -0.64 33.03
CA ARG A 294 -10.72 -0.54 34.45
C ARG A 294 -10.80 -1.88 35.17
N GLU A 295 -11.91 -2.59 34.99
CA GLU A 295 -12.08 -3.94 35.55
C GLU A 295 -10.97 -4.90 35.07
N PHE A 296 -10.63 -4.83 33.78
CA PHE A 296 -9.52 -5.57 33.22
C PHE A 296 -8.17 -5.16 33.80
N ALA A 297 -7.90 -3.86 33.98
CA ALA A 297 -6.66 -3.38 34.59
C ALA A 297 -6.47 -3.95 36.00
N ASP A 298 -7.54 -3.92 36.81
CA ASP A 298 -7.54 -4.45 38.17
C ASP A 298 -7.26 -5.96 38.17
N ALA A 299 -7.93 -6.73 37.31
CA ALA A 299 -7.70 -8.17 37.17
C ALA A 299 -6.28 -8.49 36.63
N ALA A 300 -5.83 -7.75 35.61
CA ALA A 300 -4.54 -7.93 34.96
C ALA A 300 -3.36 -7.59 35.87
N SER A 301 -3.51 -6.69 36.85
CA SER A 301 -2.45 -6.29 37.79
C SER A 301 -1.72 -7.47 38.46
N SER A 302 -2.40 -8.61 38.63
CA SER A 302 -1.89 -9.83 39.25
C SER A 302 -1.89 -11.05 38.32
N SER A 303 -1.90 -10.84 37.00
CA SER A 303 -1.74 -11.89 35.99
C SER A 303 -0.34 -11.92 35.37
N GLU A 304 0.09 -13.06 34.87
CA GLU A 304 1.30 -13.20 34.06
C GLU A 304 1.02 -12.91 32.58
N VAL A 305 -0.22 -13.14 32.14
CA VAL A 305 -0.67 -12.89 30.77
C VAL A 305 -1.89 -11.97 30.78
N ALA A 306 -1.84 -10.91 29.98
CA ALA A 306 -2.92 -9.95 29.80
C ALA A 306 -3.22 -9.82 28.32
N LEU A 307 -4.45 -10.14 27.91
CA LEU A 307 -4.88 -10.10 26.51
C LEU A 307 -6.05 -9.14 26.32
N ILE A 308 -6.00 -8.31 25.28
CA ILE A 308 -7.14 -7.50 24.84
C ILE A 308 -7.47 -7.90 23.41
N PHE A 309 -8.73 -8.25 23.16
CA PHE A 309 -9.27 -8.49 21.83
C PHE A 309 -10.40 -7.49 21.56
N TYR A 310 -10.36 -6.86 20.40
CA TYR A 310 -11.42 -5.98 19.93
C TYR A 310 -11.84 -6.35 18.51
N ALA A 311 -13.14 -6.50 18.30
CA ALA A 311 -13.76 -6.58 16.97
C ALA A 311 -14.82 -5.47 16.82
N GLY A 312 -14.81 -4.77 15.68
CA GLY A 312 -15.75 -3.67 15.43
C GLY A 312 -15.21 -2.61 14.45
N HIS A 313 -15.77 -1.40 14.47
CA HIS A 313 -15.24 -0.27 13.71
C HIS A 313 -14.01 0.30 14.37
N GLY A 314 -13.03 0.70 13.56
CA GLY A 314 -11.82 1.38 14.01
C GLY A 314 -11.42 2.50 13.04
N ILE A 315 -10.90 3.59 13.58
CA ILE A 315 -10.54 4.81 12.86
C ILE A 315 -9.14 5.23 13.27
N GLU A 316 -8.30 5.58 12.30
CA GLU A 316 -7.06 6.31 12.57
C GLU A 316 -7.29 7.82 12.41
N ALA A 317 -6.81 8.59 13.38
CA ALA A 317 -6.72 10.04 13.27
C ALA A 317 -5.46 10.54 14.00
N LYS A 318 -4.69 11.40 13.33
CA LYS A 318 -3.44 12.01 13.85
C LYS A 318 -2.45 10.99 14.40
N GLY A 319 -2.34 9.82 13.77
CA GLY A 319 -1.44 8.74 14.18
C GLY A 319 -1.94 7.91 15.36
N ARG A 320 -3.19 8.11 15.82
CA ARG A 320 -3.78 7.37 16.94
C ARG A 320 -4.93 6.50 16.46
N ASN A 321 -5.09 5.35 17.11
CA ASN A 321 -6.13 4.39 16.78
C ASN A 321 -7.31 4.53 17.73
N TYR A 322 -8.48 4.79 17.16
CA TYR A 322 -9.73 4.87 17.89
C TYR A 322 -10.60 3.66 17.56
N VAL A 323 -11.10 2.99 18.58
CA VAL A 323 -12.12 1.95 18.45
C VAL A 323 -13.48 2.55 18.81
N ILE A 324 -14.50 2.20 18.03
CA ILE A 324 -15.77 2.94 18.01
C ILE A 324 -16.83 2.24 18.90
N PRO A 325 -17.37 2.95 19.90
CA PRO A 325 -18.52 2.47 20.67
C PRO A 325 -19.81 2.45 19.86
N VAL A 326 -20.76 1.56 20.19
CA VAL A 326 -22.03 1.46 19.43
C VAL A 326 -22.92 2.70 19.54
N ASN A 327 -22.72 3.52 20.58
CA ASN A 327 -23.48 4.74 20.82
C ASN A 327 -22.79 6.02 20.30
N ALA A 328 -21.67 5.90 19.57
CA ALA A 328 -20.97 7.05 19.02
C ALA A 328 -21.77 7.72 17.88
N ASP A 329 -21.83 9.04 17.90
CA ASP A 329 -22.40 9.89 16.83
C ASP A 329 -21.32 10.88 16.36
N ILE A 330 -20.33 10.34 15.63
CA ILE A 330 -19.14 11.09 15.20
C ILE A 330 -19.40 11.67 13.82
N LYS A 331 -19.50 13.00 13.74
CA LYS A 331 -19.73 13.75 12.49
C LYS A 331 -18.45 14.41 12.00
N HIS A 332 -17.57 14.79 12.92
CA HIS A 332 -16.33 15.49 12.63
C HIS A 332 -15.14 14.83 13.32
N GLU A 333 -13.95 14.94 12.71
CA GLU A 333 -12.71 14.33 13.22
C GLU A 333 -12.39 14.77 14.66
N TYR A 334 -12.66 16.03 15.03
CA TYR A 334 -12.39 16.55 16.37
C TYR A 334 -13.26 15.90 17.47
N GLU A 335 -14.38 15.25 17.11
CA GLU A 335 -15.28 14.59 18.06
C GLU A 335 -14.78 13.19 18.46
N LEU A 336 -13.76 12.65 17.77
CA LEU A 336 -13.20 11.32 18.04
C LEU A 336 -12.68 11.18 19.47
N GLU A 337 -11.97 12.20 19.98
CA GLU A 337 -11.36 12.14 21.32
C GLU A 337 -12.42 12.06 22.43
N GLU A 338 -13.61 12.61 22.19
CA GLU A 338 -14.71 12.63 23.15
C GLU A 338 -15.63 11.42 23.03
N GLN A 339 -15.89 10.96 21.80
CA GLN A 339 -16.92 9.96 21.50
C GLN A 339 -16.38 8.57 21.18
N ALA A 340 -15.09 8.42 20.88
CA ALA A 340 -14.46 7.14 20.64
C ALA A 340 -13.53 6.73 21.80
N TYR A 341 -13.09 5.47 21.78
CA TYR A 341 -12.12 4.96 22.74
C TYR A 341 -10.75 4.86 22.08
N ASP A 342 -9.75 5.45 22.70
CA ASP A 342 -8.39 5.45 22.22
C ASP A 342 -7.68 4.12 22.55
N ALA A 343 -7.34 3.34 21.53
CA ALA A 343 -6.69 2.05 21.68
C ALA A 343 -5.26 2.16 22.24
N SER A 344 -4.58 3.29 22.10
CA SER A 344 -3.24 3.49 22.69
C SER A 344 -3.30 3.47 24.22
N ARG A 345 -4.43 3.86 24.82
CA ARG A 345 -4.63 3.77 26.28
C ARG A 345 -4.54 2.34 26.80
N TRP A 346 -4.87 1.34 25.98
CA TRP A 346 -4.66 -0.05 26.37
C TRP A 346 -3.19 -0.41 26.49
N LEU A 347 -2.35 0.08 25.59
CA LEU A 347 -0.90 -0.14 25.64
C LEU A 347 -0.27 0.61 26.80
N GLU A 348 -0.61 1.89 26.98
CA GLU A 348 -0.17 2.72 28.12
C GLU A 348 -0.55 2.08 29.46
N MET A 349 -1.78 1.58 29.57
CA MET A 349 -2.24 0.86 30.76
C MET A 349 -1.43 -0.43 30.97
N LEU A 350 -1.28 -1.27 29.94
CA LEU A 350 -0.55 -2.55 30.05
C LEU A 350 0.94 -2.35 30.38
N GLU A 351 1.56 -1.28 29.91
CA GLU A 351 2.94 -0.88 30.26
C GLU A 351 3.03 -0.38 31.71
N GLY A 352 2.04 0.40 32.16
CA GLY A 352 1.98 0.96 33.51
C GLY A 352 1.65 -0.06 34.61
N LEU A 353 1.19 -1.27 34.27
CA LEU A 353 0.95 -2.33 35.25
C LEU A 353 2.28 -2.81 35.84
N GLN A 354 2.62 -2.31 37.04
CA GLN A 354 3.74 -2.83 37.82
C GLN A 354 3.54 -4.32 38.10
N THR A 355 4.51 -5.14 37.73
CA THR A 355 4.43 -6.59 37.89
C THR A 355 5.34 -7.05 39.02
N ARG A 356 4.94 -8.12 39.71
CA ARG A 356 5.85 -8.88 40.58
C ARG A 356 6.72 -9.88 39.80
N SER A 357 6.47 -10.05 38.49
CA SER A 357 7.06 -11.08 37.64
C SER A 357 7.87 -10.46 36.51
N ARG A 358 9.14 -10.86 36.39
CA ARG A 358 10.10 -10.33 35.40
C ARG A 358 9.75 -10.60 33.93
N GLN A 359 8.67 -11.33 33.62
CA GLN A 359 8.36 -11.83 32.27
C GLN A 359 6.84 -11.81 31.94
N ARG A 360 6.14 -10.70 32.22
CA ARG A 360 4.72 -10.54 31.82
C ARG A 360 4.60 -10.53 30.29
N VAL A 361 3.53 -11.18 29.79
CA VAL A 361 3.16 -11.17 28.37
C VAL A 361 1.88 -10.36 28.18
N ASN A 362 1.98 -9.29 27.40
CA ASN A 362 0.87 -8.43 27.01
C ASN A 362 0.50 -8.71 25.55
N ILE A 363 -0.79 -8.89 25.26
CA ILE A 363 -1.27 -9.20 23.91
C ILE A 363 -2.43 -8.27 23.56
N VAL A 364 -2.36 -7.57 22.44
CA VAL A 364 -3.46 -6.75 21.92
C VAL A 364 -3.79 -7.19 20.50
N ILE A 365 -5.03 -7.60 20.25
CA ILE A 365 -5.50 -8.10 18.95
C ILE A 365 -6.66 -7.23 18.50
N LEU A 366 -6.49 -6.56 17.35
CA LEU A 366 -7.48 -5.67 16.78
C LEU A 366 -8.02 -6.24 15.45
N ASP A 367 -9.24 -6.75 15.49
CA ASP A 367 -10.04 -7.14 14.33
C ASP A 367 -11.02 -6.04 13.93
N ALA A 368 -10.46 -4.87 13.62
CA ALA A 368 -11.25 -3.68 13.33
C ALA A 368 -11.39 -3.41 11.83
N CYS A 369 -12.62 -3.10 11.41
CA CYS A 369 -12.93 -2.63 10.07
C CYS A 369 -12.38 -1.21 9.88
N ARG A 370 -11.73 -1.01 8.73
CA ARG A 370 -11.00 0.23 8.36
C ARG A 370 -11.64 0.94 7.17
N ASN A 371 -12.85 0.53 6.78
CA ASN A 371 -13.68 1.15 5.73
C ASN A 371 -14.57 2.23 6.36
N ASN A 372 -14.01 3.40 6.59
CA ASN A 372 -14.65 4.32 7.51
C ASN A 372 -15.84 5.07 6.88
N GLU A 373 -17.06 4.56 7.05
CA GLU A 373 -18.31 5.27 6.74
C GLU A 373 -18.43 6.59 7.51
N PHE A 374 -17.82 6.68 8.70
CA PHE A 374 -17.78 7.90 9.52
C PHE A 374 -16.78 8.95 9.02
N ALA A 375 -15.72 8.57 8.28
CA ALA A 375 -14.73 9.52 7.74
C ALA A 375 -14.83 9.78 6.24
N ARG A 376 -15.84 9.24 5.53
CA ARG A 376 -16.04 9.54 4.10
C ARG A 376 -16.23 11.04 3.81
N SER A 377 -16.59 11.83 4.81
CA SER A 377 -16.76 13.29 4.73
C SER A 377 -15.51 14.10 5.13
N TRP A 378 -14.44 13.46 5.62
CA TRP A 378 -13.26 14.16 6.16
C TRP A 378 -12.14 14.22 5.11
N ARG A 379 -11.59 15.42 4.88
CA ARG A 379 -10.57 15.69 3.85
C ARG A 379 -9.19 15.05 4.14
N SER A 380 -9.02 14.43 5.30
CA SER A 380 -7.75 13.91 5.87
C SER A 380 -7.75 12.40 6.14
N SER A 381 -8.82 11.66 5.82
CA SER A 381 -8.97 10.29 6.31
C SER A 381 -7.94 9.32 5.70
N SER A 382 -6.99 8.89 6.51
CA SER A 382 -6.13 7.74 6.21
C SER A 382 -6.98 6.45 6.18
N GLN A 383 -6.74 5.60 5.19
CA GLN A 383 -7.37 4.28 5.16
C GLN A 383 -6.64 3.37 6.13
N GLY A 384 -7.16 3.12 7.33
CA GLY A 384 -6.55 2.11 8.20
C GLY A 384 -6.57 2.40 9.69
N LEU A 385 -5.83 1.57 10.44
CA LEU A 385 -5.29 1.90 11.75
C LEU A 385 -3.80 2.22 11.59
N ALA A 386 -3.31 3.17 12.38
CA ALA A 386 -1.90 3.48 12.54
C ALA A 386 -1.16 2.29 13.15
N ARG A 387 0.14 2.21 12.88
CA ARG A 387 1.04 1.33 13.63
C ARG A 387 1.02 1.75 15.10
N MET A 388 0.96 0.78 16.01
CA MET A 388 1.19 1.01 17.43
C MET A 388 2.55 0.40 17.80
N ASP A 389 3.39 1.18 18.47
CA ASP A 389 4.64 0.68 19.00
C ASP A 389 4.36 -0.18 20.22
N ALA A 390 4.78 -1.44 20.16
CA ALA A 390 4.57 -2.40 21.23
C ALA A 390 5.64 -2.17 22.32
N PRO A 391 5.26 -1.84 23.56
CA PRO A 391 6.23 -1.79 24.66
C PRO A 391 6.90 -3.15 24.88
N THR A 392 8.05 -3.17 25.55
CA THR A 392 8.74 -4.43 25.90
C THR A 392 7.78 -5.40 26.61
N GLY A 393 7.77 -6.66 26.17
CA GLY A 393 6.84 -7.68 26.66
C GLY A 393 5.45 -7.64 26.03
N THR A 394 5.25 -6.85 24.96
CA THR A 394 3.95 -6.70 24.27
C THR A 394 3.96 -7.27 22.86
N PHE A 395 2.87 -7.94 22.49
CA PHE A 395 2.55 -8.43 21.16
C PHE A 395 1.27 -7.75 20.67
N VAL A 396 1.35 -7.03 19.55
CA VAL A 396 0.20 -6.35 18.94
C VAL A 396 -0.09 -6.97 17.58
N ALA A 397 -1.32 -7.44 17.36
CA ALA A 397 -1.78 -7.99 16.09
C ALA A 397 -2.96 -7.21 15.53
N PHE A 398 -2.96 -7.05 14.21
CA PHE A 398 -4.01 -6.40 13.45
C PHE A 398 -4.54 -7.35 12.38
N SER A 399 -5.85 -7.30 12.12
CA SER A 399 -6.47 -8.13 11.09
C SER A 399 -6.02 -7.80 9.66
N THR A 400 -5.41 -6.63 9.43
CA THR A 400 -4.82 -6.23 8.16
C THR A 400 -3.67 -5.24 8.36
N ALA A 401 -2.78 -5.12 7.37
CA ALA A 401 -1.64 -4.19 7.38
C ALA A 401 -2.09 -2.72 7.54
N PRO A 402 -1.29 -1.85 8.20
CA PRO A 402 -1.49 -0.40 8.18
C PRO A 402 -1.77 0.11 6.75
N GLY A 403 -2.72 1.03 6.58
CA GLY A 403 -3.05 1.53 5.23
C GLY A 403 -4.06 0.70 4.42
N ARG A 404 -4.51 -0.48 4.92
CA ARG A 404 -5.38 -1.41 4.20
C ARG A 404 -6.69 -1.69 4.94
N VAL A 405 -7.70 -2.14 4.20
CA VAL A 405 -9.05 -2.44 4.73
C VAL A 405 -9.19 -3.93 5.09
N ALA A 406 -9.83 -4.24 6.22
CA ALA A 406 -10.19 -5.60 6.61
C ALA A 406 -11.53 -6.00 5.96
N LEU A 407 -11.69 -7.27 5.59
CA LEU A 407 -12.92 -7.76 4.98
C LEU A 407 -13.89 -8.27 6.05
N ASP A 408 -15.17 -7.95 5.88
CA ASP A 408 -16.27 -8.50 6.69
C ASP A 408 -16.53 -10.00 6.40
N GLY A 409 -15.79 -10.61 5.49
CA GLY A 409 -16.00 -12.00 5.04
C GLY A 409 -17.14 -12.15 4.02
N ALA A 410 -17.35 -13.38 3.55
CA ALA A 410 -18.44 -13.67 2.62
C ALA A 410 -19.80 -13.61 3.34
N LYS A 411 -20.85 -13.16 2.65
CA LYS A 411 -22.22 -13.10 3.21
C LYS A 411 -22.61 -14.45 3.83
N GLY A 412 -23.02 -14.44 5.09
CA GLY A 412 -23.46 -15.64 5.83
C GLY A 412 -22.36 -16.35 6.63
N GLN A 413 -21.11 -15.88 6.60
CA GLN A 413 -20.08 -16.39 7.51
C GLN A 413 -20.34 -15.91 8.94
N ARG A 414 -20.10 -16.79 9.92
CA ARG A 414 -20.33 -16.50 11.35
C ARG A 414 -19.33 -15.48 11.91
N ASN A 415 -18.06 -15.65 11.54
CA ASN A 415 -16.92 -14.89 12.04
C ASN A 415 -16.20 -14.21 10.87
N SER A 416 -15.46 -13.13 11.14
CA SER A 416 -14.59 -12.50 10.16
C SER A 416 -13.52 -13.50 9.64
N PRO A 417 -12.96 -13.31 8.43
CA PRO A 417 -11.88 -14.16 7.93
C PRO A 417 -10.68 -14.21 8.88
N PHE A 418 -10.38 -13.10 9.56
CA PHE A 418 -9.30 -13.04 10.54
C PHE A 418 -9.64 -13.86 11.78
N THR A 419 -10.77 -13.58 12.43
CA THR A 419 -11.16 -14.26 13.68
C THR A 419 -11.39 -15.75 13.45
N LYS A 420 -12.02 -16.15 12.34
CA LYS A 420 -12.15 -17.56 11.96
C LYS A 420 -10.80 -18.30 11.93
N ASN A 421 -9.79 -17.70 11.29
CA ASN A 421 -8.48 -18.33 11.16
C ASN A 421 -7.65 -18.21 12.44
N LEU A 422 -7.85 -17.16 13.24
CA LEU A 422 -7.29 -17.02 14.59
C LEU A 422 -7.77 -18.16 15.51
N LEU A 423 -9.08 -18.40 15.55
CA LEU A 423 -9.68 -19.47 16.35
C LEU A 423 -9.15 -20.87 15.96
N ARG A 424 -8.87 -21.08 14.68
CA ARG A 424 -8.26 -22.33 14.19
C ARG A 424 -6.80 -22.46 14.61
N ALA A 425 -6.02 -21.38 14.54
CA ALA A 425 -4.59 -21.40 14.84
C ALA A 425 -4.31 -21.48 16.34
N ILE A 426 -5.06 -20.75 17.18
CA ILE A 426 -4.92 -20.71 18.65
C ILE A 426 -5.09 -22.10 19.29
N GLN A 427 -5.85 -23.00 18.65
CA GLN A 427 -6.08 -24.36 19.14
C GLN A 427 -4.89 -25.32 18.94
N LYS A 428 -3.89 -24.96 18.13
CA LYS A 428 -2.70 -25.80 17.90
C LYS A 428 -1.83 -25.77 19.17
N PRO A 429 -1.51 -26.94 19.77
CA PRO A 429 -0.71 -26.98 20.98
C PRO A 429 0.77 -26.65 20.72
N ASP A 430 1.40 -26.00 21.70
CA ASP A 430 2.83 -25.73 21.78
C ASP A 430 3.41 -24.92 20.61
N VAL A 431 2.58 -24.12 19.95
CA VAL A 431 3.01 -23.20 18.89
C VAL A 431 3.27 -21.81 19.49
N PRO A 432 4.51 -21.29 19.41
CA PRO A 432 4.82 -19.90 19.79
C PRO A 432 3.91 -18.90 19.07
N ILE A 433 3.53 -17.83 19.77
CA ILE A 433 2.57 -16.85 19.27
C ILE A 433 2.99 -16.26 17.92
N GLU A 434 4.28 -16.03 17.67
CA GLU A 434 4.81 -15.55 16.40
C GLU A 434 4.54 -16.53 15.26
N LEU A 435 4.78 -17.82 15.48
CA LEU A 435 4.52 -18.87 14.49
C LEU A 435 3.02 -19.11 14.31
N MET A 436 2.25 -18.97 15.38
CA MET A 436 0.79 -19.06 15.35
C MET A 436 0.21 -17.93 14.48
N PHE A 437 0.63 -16.68 14.67
CA PHE A 437 0.18 -15.55 13.85
C PHE A 437 0.71 -15.58 12.42
N LYS A 438 1.91 -16.14 12.18
CA LYS A 438 2.38 -16.44 10.81
C LYS A 438 1.41 -17.39 10.09
N GLU A 439 0.91 -18.41 10.79
CA GLU A 439 -0.11 -19.31 10.24
C GLU A 439 -1.46 -18.61 10.05
N VAL A 440 -1.90 -17.77 10.99
CA VAL A 440 -3.10 -16.92 10.81
C VAL A 440 -2.97 -16.09 9.54
N ARG A 441 -1.84 -15.41 9.34
CA ARG A 441 -1.58 -14.62 8.12
C ARG A 441 -1.68 -15.48 6.87
N ARG A 442 -1.03 -16.65 6.84
CA ARG A 442 -1.05 -17.56 5.68
C ARG A 442 -2.49 -17.95 5.33
N LEU A 443 -3.28 -18.35 6.33
CA LEU A 443 -4.67 -18.78 6.15
C LEU A 443 -5.59 -17.63 5.69
N VAL A 444 -5.42 -16.43 6.24
CA VAL A 444 -6.21 -15.26 5.83
C VAL A 444 -5.86 -14.81 4.41
N VAL A 445 -4.58 -14.77 4.05
CA VAL A 445 -4.14 -14.46 2.68
C VAL A 445 -4.71 -15.46 1.67
N GLU A 446 -4.70 -16.75 2.02
CA GLU A 446 -5.27 -17.82 1.21
C GLU A 446 -6.79 -17.66 1.03
N GLU A 447 -7.54 -17.51 2.14
CA GLU A 447 -9.00 -17.37 2.12
C GLU A 447 -9.47 -16.09 1.40
N THR A 448 -8.73 -14.99 1.57
CA THR A 448 -9.09 -13.68 1.00
C THR A 448 -8.46 -13.41 -0.36
N LYS A 449 -7.70 -14.37 -0.92
CA LYS A 449 -6.95 -14.19 -2.18
C LYS A 449 -6.05 -12.95 -2.14
N SER A 450 -5.33 -12.77 -1.04
CA SER A 450 -4.44 -11.63 -0.75
C SER A 450 -5.14 -10.27 -0.60
N ALA A 451 -6.47 -10.22 -0.54
CA ALA A 451 -7.18 -8.97 -0.27
C ALA A 451 -6.94 -8.44 1.16
N GLN A 452 -6.70 -9.36 2.11
CA GLN A 452 -6.40 -9.04 3.50
C GLN A 452 -5.10 -9.74 3.92
N VAL A 453 -4.20 -8.99 4.57
CA VAL A 453 -2.91 -9.50 5.04
C VAL A 453 -2.73 -9.08 6.51
N PRO A 454 -2.96 -9.99 7.48
CA PRO A 454 -2.73 -9.71 8.88
C PRO A 454 -1.30 -9.26 9.18
N TRP A 455 -1.16 -8.38 10.17
CA TRP A 455 0.10 -7.75 10.53
C TRP A 455 0.31 -7.80 12.04
N GLU A 456 1.56 -7.95 12.48
CA GLU A 456 1.91 -7.96 13.89
C GLU A 456 3.16 -7.12 14.20
N ASN A 457 3.25 -6.63 15.42
CA ASN A 457 4.42 -5.99 16.00
C ASN A 457 4.70 -6.67 17.35
N SER A 458 5.88 -7.24 17.53
CA SER A 458 6.25 -7.97 18.74
C SER A 458 7.48 -7.36 19.38
N SER A 459 7.42 -7.18 20.70
CA SER A 459 8.56 -6.91 21.57
C SER A 459 8.58 -7.90 22.74
N LEU A 460 8.07 -9.12 22.52
CA LEU A 460 8.15 -10.20 23.49
C LEU A 460 9.60 -10.61 23.75
N VAL A 461 9.91 -10.86 25.02
CA VAL A 461 11.26 -11.25 25.48
C VAL A 461 11.38 -12.77 25.65
N GLY A 462 10.25 -13.48 25.78
CA GLY A 462 10.20 -14.93 25.92
C GLY A 462 9.02 -15.53 25.17
N ASP A 463 9.03 -16.85 25.02
CA ASP A 463 8.02 -17.57 24.27
C ASP A 463 6.67 -17.59 24.99
N PHE A 464 5.61 -17.26 24.26
CA PHE A 464 4.24 -17.47 24.72
C PHE A 464 3.50 -18.46 23.82
N VAL A 465 2.73 -19.35 24.46
CA VAL A 465 1.89 -20.33 23.77
C VAL A 465 0.49 -20.32 24.39
N PHE A 466 -0.54 -20.27 23.53
CA PHE A 466 -1.94 -20.24 23.96
C PHE A 466 -2.37 -21.57 24.58
N ARG A 467 -2.08 -22.68 23.89
CA ARG A 467 -2.41 -24.03 24.33
C ARG A 467 -1.13 -24.82 24.53
N ARG A 468 -0.93 -25.41 25.72
CA ARG A 468 0.17 -26.35 25.99
C ARG A 468 -0.36 -27.78 25.93
N THR A 469 0.40 -28.73 25.37
CA THR A 469 0.10 -30.15 25.65
C THR A 469 0.33 -30.43 27.13
N LYS A 470 -0.54 -31.27 27.70
CA LYS A 470 -0.41 -31.73 29.08
C LYS A 470 0.71 -32.74 29.22
#